data_AF-A0A4P9WXU1-F1
#
_entry.id   AF-A0A4P9WXU1-F1
#
_cell.length_a   1.000
_cell.length_b   1.000
_cell.length_c   1.000
_cell.angle_alpha   90.00
_cell.angle_beta   90.00
_cell.angle_gamma   90.00
#
_symmetry.space_group_name_H-M   'P 1'
#
loop_
_entity.id
_entity.type
_entity.pdbx_description
1 polymer ?
#
loop_
_entity_poly.entity_id
_entity_poly.type
_entity_poly.pdbx_seq_one_letter_code
_entity_poly.pdbx_strand_id
1 'polypeptide(L)' 'MSSGFGTKGGRGRCYPFFQEMMACAVQSDAAKEDCKFQIADYNECLTHRKEV' A
#
# COMPACT_ATOMS: atom_id res chain seq x y z
N MET A 1 9.26 -11.57 6.09
CA MET A 1 8.80 -10.30 5.48
C MET A 1 8.58 -9.27 6.59
N SER A 2 9.38 -8.20 6.67
CA SER A 2 9.09 -7.05 7.54
C SER A 2 8.24 -6.00 6.80
N SER A 3 7.25 -6.48 6.03
CA SER A 3 6.34 -5.64 5.25
C SER A 3 5.45 -4.84 6.19
N GLY A 4 5.82 -3.57 6.43
CA GLY A 4 5.05 -2.63 7.23
C GLY A 4 5.75 -2.01 8.43
N PHE A 5 7.00 -2.39 8.73
CA PHE A 5 7.79 -1.76 9.78
C PHE A 5 8.62 -0.59 9.23
N GLY A 6 8.48 0.58 9.84
CA GLY A 6 9.31 1.75 9.58
C GLY A 6 10.69 1.63 10.24
N THR A 7 11.58 2.58 9.94
CA THR A 7 12.97 2.61 10.43
C THR A 7 13.09 2.64 11.96
N LYS A 8 12.02 3.04 12.67
CA LYS A 8 11.94 3.08 14.14
C LYS A 8 11.26 1.85 14.76
N GLY A 9 10.98 0.80 13.98
CA GLY A 9 10.29 -0.42 14.45
C GLY A 9 8.78 -0.25 14.67
N GLY A 10 8.22 0.94 14.44
CA GLY A 10 6.78 1.20 14.42
C GLY A 10 6.17 0.95 13.04
N ARG A 11 4.88 1.26 12.88
CA ARG A 11 4.21 1.23 11.56
C ARG A 11 4.91 2.18 10.59
N GLY A 12 5.20 1.69 9.39
CA GLY A 12 5.80 2.46 8.31
C GLY A 12 4.91 3.61 7.86
N ARG A 13 5.51 4.63 7.23
CA ARG A 13 4.82 5.87 6.81
C ARG A 13 3.59 5.60 5.91
N CYS A 14 3.69 4.64 5.00
CA CYS A 14 2.61 4.24 4.09
C CYS A 14 1.86 2.96 4.54
N TYR A 15 1.97 2.60 5.83
CA TYR A 15 1.31 1.40 6.35
C TYR A 15 -0.22 1.40 6.22
N PRO A 16 -0.95 2.53 6.41
CA PRO A 16 -2.40 2.56 6.22
C PRO A 16 -2.81 2.18 4.78
N PHE A 17 -2.16 2.77 3.77
CA PHE A 17 -2.41 2.46 2.36
C PHE A 17 -2.06 1.01 2.00
N PHE A 18 -0.97 0.49 2.60
CA PHE A 18 -0.64 -0.92 2.46
C PHE A 18 -1.71 -1.84 3.05
N GLN A 19 -2.26 -1.49 4.22
CA GLN A 19 -3.33 -2.28 4.85
C GLN A 19 -4.60 -2.30 3.99
N GLU A 20 -4.96 -1.18 3.36
CA GLU A 20 -6.11 -1.09 2.46
C GLU A 20 -5.90 -1.86 1.15
N MET A 21 -4.71 -1.76 0.56
CA MET A 21 -4.31 -2.56 -0.60
C MET A 21 -4.39 -4.05 -0.29
N MET A 22 -3.87 -4.47 0.87
CA MET A 22 -3.91 -5.87 1.30
C MET A 22 -5.34 -6.34 1.60
N ALA A 23 -6.18 -5.50 2.22
CA ALA A 23 -7.57 -5.83 2.49
C ALA A 23 -8.33 -6.12 1.18
N CYS A 24 -8.09 -5.32 0.15
CA CYS A 24 -8.67 -5.55 -1.18
C CYS A 24 -8.05 -6.79 -1.86
N ALA A 25 -6.73 -6.97 -1.78
CA ALA A 25 -6.04 -8.10 -2.40
C ALA A 25 -6.43 -9.46 -1.81
N VAL A 26 -6.85 -9.52 -0.55
CA VAL A 26 -7.35 -10.75 0.09
C VAL A 26 -8.75 -11.14 -0.41
N GLN A 27 -9.52 -10.18 -0.89
CA GLN A 27 -10.91 -10.39 -1.34
C GLN A 27 -11.03 -10.66 -2.84
N SER A 28 -9.96 -10.49 -3.61
CA SER A 28 -9.96 -10.60 -5.07
C SER A 28 -8.94 -11.63 -5.56
N ASP A 29 -9.37 -12.51 -6.47
CA ASP A 29 -8.47 -13.42 -7.21
C ASP A 29 -7.57 -12.65 -8.20
N ALA A 30 -7.99 -11.46 -8.63
CA ALA A 30 -7.29 -10.60 -9.58
C ALA A 30 -6.86 -9.27 -8.92
N ALA A 31 -6.20 -9.36 -7.76
CA ALA A 31 -5.81 -8.23 -6.90
C ALA A 31 -5.16 -7.05 -7.65
N LYS A 32 -4.42 -7.32 -8.74
CA LYS A 32 -3.75 -6.28 -9.53
C LYS A 32 -4.74 -5.39 -10.31
N GLU A 33 -5.82 -5.97 -10.83
CA GLU A 33 -6.82 -5.26 -11.64
C GLU A 33 -7.92 -4.69 -10.76
N ASP A 34 -8.41 -5.48 -9.80
CA ASP A 34 -9.53 -5.10 -8.95
C ASP A 34 -9.14 -4.05 -7.91
N CYS A 35 -7.90 -4.09 -7.42
CA CYS A 35 -7.38 -3.17 -6.40
C CYS A 35 -6.46 -2.10 -6.97
N LYS A 36 -6.57 -1.80 -8.27
CA LYS A 36 -5.68 -0.86 -8.97
C LYS A 36 -5.61 0.52 -8.31
N PHE A 37 -6.71 0.99 -7.70
CA PHE A 37 -6.76 2.29 -7.05
C PHE A 37 -5.96 2.30 -5.74
N GLN A 38 -6.17 1.30 -4.89
CA GLN A 38 -5.46 1.12 -3.62
C GLN A 38 -3.97 0.88 -3.84
N ILE A 39 -3.62 0.14 -4.90
CA ILE A 39 -2.23 -0.04 -5.34
C ILE A 39 -1.65 1.30 -5.83
N ALA A 40 -2.42 2.10 -6.56
CA ALA A 40 -1.96 3.41 -7.02
C ALA A 40 -1.70 4.36 -5.86
N ASP A 41 -2.56 4.38 -4.84
CA ASP A 41 -2.41 5.24 -3.65
C ASP A 41 -1.23 4.80 -2.78
N TYR A 42 -1.02 3.48 -2.62
CA TYR A 42 0.16 2.96 -1.95
C TYR A 42 1.46 3.38 -2.67
N ASN A 43 1.50 3.26 -4.01
CA ASN A 43 2.66 3.67 -4.80
C ASN A 43 2.87 5.18 -4.82
N GLU A 44 1.78 5.96 -4.77
CA GLU A 44 1.82 7.40 -4.63
C GLU A 44 2.51 7.77 -3.31
N CYS A 45 2.06 7.25 -2.17
CA CYS A 45 2.68 7.54 -0.87
C CYS A 45 4.18 7.15 -0.79
N LEU A 46 4.60 6.12 -1.54
CA LEU A 46 6.00 5.71 -1.59
C LEU A 46 6.88 6.65 -2.42
N THR A 47 6.34 7.18 -3.53
CA THR A 47 7.14 7.86 -4.57
C THR A 47 6.80 9.34 -4.73
N HIS A 48 5.71 9.80 -4.10
CA HIS A 48 5.13 11.14 -4.17
C HIS A 48 5.03 11.74 -5.57
N ARG A 49 4.88 10.91 -6.62
CA ARG A 49 4.97 11.39 -8.01
C ARG A 49 3.87 12.38 -8.43
N LYS A 50 2.71 12.33 -7.78
CA LYS A 50 1.57 13.20 -8.14
C LYS A 50 1.58 14.51 -7.36
N GLU A 51 2.30 14.56 -6.24
CA GLU A 51 2.38 15.72 -5.34
C GLU A 51 3.56 16.67 -5.67
N VAL A 52 4.43 16.33 -6.64
CA VAL A 52 5.56 17.18 -7.11
C VAL A 52 5.11 18.20 -8.15
#